data_AF-A0A8J4WXY1-F1
#
_entry.id   AF-A0A8J4WXY1-F1
#
_cell.length_a   1.000
_cell.length_b   1.000
_cell.length_c   1.000
_cell.angle_alpha   90.00
_cell.angle_beta   90.00
_cell.angle_gamma   90.00
#
_symmetry.space_group_name_H-M   'P 1'
#
loop_
_entity.id
_entity.type
_entity.pdbx_description
1 polymer ?
#
loop_
_entity_poly.entity_id
_entity_poly.type
_entity_poly.pdbx_seq_one_letter_code
_entity_poly.pdbx_strand_id
1 'polypeptide(L)'
;EKRRNSTHLTGSEIPASPAALYSVMDSCLLPSDRLLPPVRRRGAMVDHRDVIKAHQSHKLQSTPQAKRRELDILSTVGSEFDLRTLRAVRVLRPLKLVSGIPSLQVVLKSIMKAMIPLLQIGVLLFVAILMFAIIGLEFYSGKFHKACYDNVTGEILDDQLCGDELPARVCPSGSVCNDTLLGPNYGITQFDNIFFAVLTVFQCITMEGWTDMLYYSNDALGSTWNWMYYVPLIIIGSFFMLNLVLGVLSGEFAKERERVENRREFLKLRRQQQIERELNGYLEWICKAEEVIMAEDDTKGDRSRRRPTIKKSKTDLLNPEGGQDHIGDAVGLKAEGSSFSKKERRFRILVRKMVKTQTFYWTVLSLVGLNTLCVAVVHYDQPELLSDFLFYAEFIFLGLFMFEMLIKMYGLGTRPYFHSSFNCFDCA
;
A
#
# COMPACT_ATOMS: atom_id res chain seq x y z
N GLU A 1 62.74 16.10 -46.00
CA GLU A 1 61.54 16.06 -45.13
C GLU A 1 61.28 14.59 -44.74
N LYS A 2 60.74 14.16 -43.59
CA LYS A 2 59.76 14.69 -42.59
C LYS A 2 58.29 14.57 -43.05
N ARG A 3 57.44 13.67 -42.51
CA ARG A 3 57.65 12.53 -41.59
C ARG A 3 56.44 11.56 -41.67
N ARG A 4 56.74 10.25 -41.57
CA ARG A 4 56.02 9.09 -40.97
C ARG A 4 54.66 9.34 -40.26
N ASN A 5 53.71 8.40 -40.12
CA ASN A 5 53.46 7.00 -40.60
C ASN A 5 51.93 6.72 -40.33
N SER A 6 51.19 5.73 -40.87
CA SER A 6 51.35 4.25 -40.94
C SER A 6 51.39 3.57 -39.54
N THR A 7 50.89 2.38 -39.23
CA THR A 7 50.22 1.23 -39.92
C THR A 7 49.02 0.76 -39.02
N HIS A 8 48.36 -0.42 -39.03
CA HIS A 8 48.07 -1.63 -39.85
C HIS A 8 46.73 -2.18 -39.22
N LEU A 9 45.69 -2.78 -39.83
CA LEU A 9 45.38 -3.49 -41.08
C LEU A 9 45.81 -4.98 -41.17
N THR A 10 44.96 -5.82 -41.81
CA THR A 10 45.11 -7.28 -42.13
C THR A 10 45.17 -8.27 -40.94
N GLY A 11 44.63 -9.50 -41.01
CA GLY A 11 43.79 -10.16 -42.04
C GLY A 11 43.43 -11.63 -41.70
N SER A 12 42.46 -12.22 -42.43
CA SER A 12 42.32 -13.62 -42.96
C SER A 12 42.67 -14.86 -42.07
N GLU A 13 42.10 -16.08 -42.13
CA GLU A 13 41.37 -16.95 -43.10
C GLU A 13 40.32 -17.82 -42.31
N ILE A 14 39.15 -18.32 -42.77
CA ILE A 14 38.74 -19.27 -43.86
C ILE A 14 39.27 -20.72 -43.64
N PRO A 15 38.48 -21.84 -43.71
CA PRO A 15 37.02 -22.07 -43.57
C PRO A 15 36.67 -23.39 -42.77
N ALA A 16 35.51 -24.00 -43.09
CA ALA A 16 35.18 -25.46 -43.05
C ALA A 16 34.27 -26.04 -41.95
N SER A 17 33.42 -26.99 -42.39
CA SER A 17 32.61 -27.95 -41.61
C SER A 17 32.77 -29.33 -42.27
N PRO A 18 32.70 -30.45 -41.53
CA PRO A 18 31.54 -31.34 -41.75
C PRO A 18 31.05 -32.17 -40.53
N ALA A 19 29.73 -32.42 -40.51
CA ALA A 19 28.98 -33.65 -40.21
C ALA A 19 29.37 -34.68 -39.11
N ALA A 20 28.30 -35.37 -38.63
CA ALA A 20 28.29 -36.74 -38.02
C ALA A 20 28.84 -36.90 -36.57
N LEU A 21 28.40 -37.86 -35.73
CA LEU A 21 27.33 -38.89 -35.80
C LEU A 21 26.93 -39.39 -34.37
N TYR A 22 25.88 -40.23 -34.30
CA TYR A 22 25.33 -41.02 -33.16
C TYR A 22 24.54 -40.26 -32.06
N SER A 23 23.30 -40.60 -31.66
CA SER A 23 22.35 -41.74 -31.82
C SER A 23 22.33 -42.82 -30.71
N VAL A 24 21.33 -42.72 -29.82
CA VAL A 24 20.55 -43.78 -29.10
C VAL A 24 19.18 -43.10 -28.82
N MET A 25 18.00 -43.53 -29.32
CA MET A 25 17.15 -44.68 -28.94
C MET A 25 16.70 -44.64 -27.45
N ASP A 26 15.43 -44.88 -27.07
CA ASP A 26 14.21 -45.20 -27.85
C ASP A 26 12.91 -44.91 -27.04
N SER A 27 11.74 -45.26 -27.60
CA SER A 27 10.42 -45.47 -26.97
C SER A 27 9.49 -44.26 -26.72
N CYS A 28 8.46 -44.10 -27.57
CA CYS A 28 7.07 -44.53 -27.24
C CYS A 28 5.99 -44.12 -28.27
N LEU A 29 5.51 -45.12 -29.02
CA LEU A 29 4.12 -45.38 -29.46
C LEU A 29 3.15 -44.23 -29.84
N LEU A 30 2.67 -44.28 -31.10
CA LEU A 30 1.37 -43.74 -31.55
C LEU A 30 0.20 -44.67 -31.09
N PRO A 31 -1.06 -44.20 -31.12
CA PRO A 31 -1.88 -44.52 -32.31
C PRO A 31 -2.94 -43.47 -32.75
N SER A 32 -2.93 -43.21 -34.06
CA SER A 32 -4.07 -43.07 -35.01
C SER A 32 -5.19 -41.99 -34.94
N ASP A 33 -5.66 -41.71 -36.16
CA ASP A 33 -7.02 -41.34 -36.62
C ASP A 33 -7.64 -39.96 -36.36
N ARG A 34 -7.72 -39.15 -37.44
CA ARG A 34 -9.00 -38.75 -38.06
C ARG A 34 -8.84 -38.22 -39.50
N LEU A 35 -9.95 -38.25 -40.26
CA LEU A 35 -10.00 -38.10 -41.73
C LEU A 35 -10.02 -36.64 -42.22
N LEU A 36 -9.55 -36.43 -43.46
CA LEU A 36 -9.77 -35.22 -44.28
C LEU A 36 -10.50 -35.58 -45.59
N PRO A 37 -11.56 -34.86 -46.00
CA PRO A 37 -12.22 -35.05 -47.30
C PRO A 37 -11.54 -34.24 -48.44
N PRO A 38 -11.74 -34.61 -49.73
CA PRO A 38 -10.88 -34.18 -50.82
C PRO A 38 -11.26 -32.84 -51.51
N VAL A 39 -10.25 -32.20 -52.10
CA VAL A 39 -10.39 -31.00 -52.94
C VAL A 39 -11.04 -31.33 -54.29
N ARG A 40 -12.13 -30.62 -54.62
CA ARG A 40 -12.85 -30.78 -55.91
C ARG A 40 -12.65 -29.54 -56.80
N ARG A 41 -11.84 -29.66 -57.85
CA ARG A 41 -11.76 -28.62 -58.90
C ARG A 41 -13.11 -28.48 -59.60
N ARG A 42 -13.57 -27.23 -59.80
CA ARG A 42 -14.51 -26.83 -60.85
C ARG A 42 -13.99 -25.53 -61.45
N GLY A 43 -13.84 -25.48 -62.77
CA GLY A 43 -13.76 -24.20 -63.47
C GLY A 43 -15.16 -23.60 -63.56
N ALA A 44 -15.26 -22.28 -63.44
CA ALA A 44 -16.45 -21.52 -63.74
C ALA A 44 -16.06 -20.36 -64.68
N MET A 45 -16.88 -20.13 -65.70
CA MET A 45 -16.64 -19.10 -66.70
C MET A 45 -17.08 -17.74 -66.13
N VAL A 46 -16.19 -16.74 -66.14
CA VAL A 46 -16.50 -15.40 -65.61
C VAL A 46 -17.41 -14.68 -66.60
N ASP A 47 -18.60 -14.26 -66.15
CA ASP A 47 -19.53 -13.50 -66.98
C ASP A 47 -19.09 -12.03 -67.11
N HIS A 48 -19.24 -11.48 -68.31
CA HIS A 48 -18.77 -10.15 -68.69
C HIS A 48 -19.49 -9.03 -67.94
N ARG A 49 -20.66 -9.31 -67.34
CA ARG A 49 -21.40 -8.38 -66.48
C ARG A 49 -20.69 -8.06 -65.16
N ASP A 50 -19.99 -9.02 -64.56
CA ASP A 50 -19.34 -8.80 -63.26
C ASP A 50 -18.05 -8.00 -63.38
N VAL A 51 -17.33 -8.14 -64.52
CA VAL A 51 -16.22 -7.25 -64.89
C VAL A 51 -16.70 -5.80 -65.02
N ILE A 52 -17.87 -5.57 -65.63
CA ILE A 52 -18.45 -4.22 -65.78
C ILE A 52 -18.82 -3.64 -64.41
N LYS A 53 -19.45 -4.41 -63.52
CA LYS A 53 -19.74 -3.97 -62.14
C LYS A 53 -18.47 -3.60 -61.36
N ALA A 54 -17.42 -4.42 -61.47
CA ALA A 54 -16.12 -4.16 -60.83
C ALA A 54 -15.45 -2.88 -61.38
N HIS A 55 -15.59 -2.60 -62.68
CA HIS A 55 -15.07 -1.36 -63.27
C HIS A 55 -15.90 -0.12 -62.89
N GLN A 56 -17.18 -0.30 -62.58
CA GLN A 56 -18.10 0.78 -62.19
C GLN A 56 -17.96 1.17 -60.71
N SER A 57 -17.72 0.21 -59.80
CA SER A 57 -17.40 0.51 -58.39
C SER A 57 -16.07 1.27 -58.26
N HIS A 58 -15.05 0.90 -59.03
CA HIS A 58 -13.73 1.53 -58.99
C HIS A 58 -13.73 3.01 -59.44
N LYS A 59 -14.76 3.47 -60.17
CA LYS A 59 -14.94 4.88 -60.56
C LYS A 59 -15.58 5.77 -59.48
N LEU A 60 -16.26 5.20 -58.48
CA LEU A 60 -16.89 6.02 -57.42
C LEU A 60 -15.88 6.61 -56.42
N GLN A 61 -14.74 5.95 -56.23
CA GLN A 61 -13.70 6.38 -55.27
C GLN A 61 -12.76 7.50 -55.78
N SER A 62 -12.91 7.98 -57.02
CA SER A 62 -11.99 8.95 -57.66
C SER A 62 -12.58 10.35 -57.85
N THR A 63 -13.63 10.71 -57.09
CA THR A 63 -14.22 12.08 -57.13
C THR A 63 -13.68 12.97 -55.99
N PRO A 64 -13.37 14.26 -56.23
CA PRO A 64 -12.85 15.16 -55.19
C PRO A 64 -13.79 15.42 -54.00
N GLN A 65 -15.08 15.10 -54.14
CA GLN A 65 -16.10 15.35 -53.11
C GLN A 65 -16.07 14.32 -51.97
N ALA A 66 -15.74 13.05 -52.25
CA ALA A 66 -15.60 12.03 -51.21
C ALA A 66 -14.48 12.38 -50.22
N LYS A 67 -13.32 12.77 -50.75
CA LYS A 67 -12.15 13.18 -49.96
C LYS A 67 -12.35 14.49 -49.20
N ARG A 68 -13.33 15.34 -49.59
CA ARG A 68 -13.73 16.50 -48.79
C ARG A 68 -14.54 16.08 -47.56
N ARG A 69 -15.51 15.16 -47.71
CA ARG A 69 -16.34 14.69 -46.58
C ARG A 69 -15.54 13.96 -45.48
N GLU A 70 -14.52 13.18 -45.83
CA GLU A 70 -13.63 12.61 -44.80
C GLU A 70 -12.82 13.68 -44.06
N LEU A 71 -12.40 14.74 -44.76
CA LEU A 71 -11.73 15.88 -44.15
C LEU A 71 -12.68 16.68 -43.24
N ASP A 72 -13.92 16.88 -43.66
CA ASP A 72 -14.97 17.54 -42.88
C ASP A 72 -15.23 16.76 -41.58
N ILE A 73 -15.46 15.43 -41.64
CA ILE A 73 -15.69 14.57 -40.47
C ILE A 73 -14.50 14.61 -39.49
N LEU A 74 -13.26 14.54 -40.00
CA LEU A 74 -12.05 14.62 -39.17
C LEU A 74 -11.87 16.01 -38.55
N SER A 75 -12.29 17.08 -39.26
CA SER A 75 -12.26 18.45 -38.75
C SER A 75 -13.32 18.72 -37.67
N THR A 76 -14.53 18.17 -37.81
CA THR A 76 -15.60 18.30 -36.81
C THR A 76 -15.20 17.66 -35.49
N VAL A 77 -14.67 16.42 -35.52
CA VAL A 77 -14.14 15.75 -34.31
C VAL A 77 -12.91 16.49 -33.78
N GLY A 78 -12.10 17.12 -34.65
CA GLY A 78 -10.92 17.90 -34.25
C GLY A 78 -11.22 19.28 -33.67
N SER A 79 -12.41 19.85 -33.87
CA SER A 79 -12.70 21.26 -33.55
C SER A 79 -13.23 21.50 -32.13
N GLU A 80 -13.74 20.48 -31.44
CA GLU A 80 -14.31 20.63 -30.08
C GLU A 80 -13.32 20.28 -28.96
N PHE A 81 -12.22 19.57 -29.26
CA PHE A 81 -11.14 19.32 -28.31
C PHE A 81 -10.27 20.57 -28.10
N ASP A 82 -10.82 21.57 -27.40
CA ASP A 82 -10.12 22.81 -27.02
C ASP A 82 -8.73 22.47 -26.44
N LEU A 83 -7.69 23.02 -27.06
CA LEU A 83 -6.29 22.85 -26.66
C LEU A 83 -6.00 23.34 -25.23
N ARG A 84 -6.94 24.01 -24.56
CA ARG A 84 -6.94 24.22 -23.11
C ARG A 84 -7.05 22.92 -22.31
N THR A 85 -7.87 21.95 -22.74
CA THR A 85 -8.00 20.64 -22.07
C THR A 85 -6.69 19.86 -22.08
N LEU A 86 -5.92 19.92 -23.17
CA LEU A 86 -4.58 19.33 -23.26
C LEU A 86 -3.55 19.98 -22.29
N ARG A 87 -3.87 21.13 -21.69
CA ARG A 87 -3.07 21.70 -20.60
C ARG A 87 -3.28 20.93 -19.29
N ALA A 88 -4.45 20.31 -19.07
CA ALA A 88 -4.72 19.49 -17.88
C ALA A 88 -3.83 18.23 -17.84
N VAL A 89 -3.43 17.67 -18.98
CA VAL A 89 -2.46 16.56 -19.07
C VAL A 89 -1.12 16.88 -18.36
N ARG A 90 -0.80 18.15 -18.15
CA ARG A 90 0.36 18.59 -17.37
C ARG A 90 0.25 18.21 -15.88
N VAL A 91 -0.94 17.93 -15.36
CA VAL A 91 -1.16 17.39 -14.00
C VAL A 91 -0.60 15.99 -13.82
N LEU A 92 -0.35 15.25 -14.91
CA LEU A 92 0.30 13.93 -14.88
C LEU A 92 1.83 14.01 -14.80
N ARG A 93 2.42 15.22 -14.86
CA ARG A 93 3.89 15.40 -14.76
C ARG A 93 4.50 14.85 -13.46
N PRO A 94 3.90 14.99 -12.26
CA PRO A 94 4.40 14.37 -11.03
C PRO A 94 4.45 12.84 -11.09
N LEU A 95 3.65 12.17 -11.93
CA LEU A 95 3.77 10.71 -12.11
C LEU A 95 5.12 10.30 -12.71
N LYS A 96 5.87 11.23 -13.33
CA LYS A 96 7.26 10.96 -13.74
C LYS A 96 8.21 10.75 -12.55
N LEU A 97 7.84 11.18 -11.33
CA LEU A 97 8.58 10.85 -10.11
C LEU A 97 8.47 9.35 -9.79
N VAL A 98 7.35 8.69 -10.12
CA VAL A 98 7.21 7.23 -10.04
C VAL A 98 8.22 6.56 -10.98
N SER A 99 8.39 7.05 -12.21
CA SER A 99 9.43 6.53 -13.12
C SER A 99 10.86 6.90 -12.68
N GLY A 100 11.07 8.00 -11.96
CA GLY A 100 12.39 8.42 -11.48
C GLY A 100 12.88 7.66 -10.23
N ILE A 101 11.96 7.20 -9.36
CA ILE A 101 12.30 6.56 -8.08
C ILE A 101 12.02 5.05 -8.17
N PRO A 102 13.05 4.18 -8.26
CA PRO A 102 12.85 2.76 -8.55
C PRO A 102 12.08 2.00 -7.45
N SER A 103 12.17 2.41 -6.19
CA SER A 103 11.36 1.81 -5.11
C SER A 103 9.86 2.06 -5.30
N LEU A 104 9.46 3.24 -5.77
CA LEU A 104 8.05 3.57 -6.02
C LEU A 104 7.48 2.84 -7.24
N GLN A 105 8.31 2.55 -8.26
CA GLN A 105 7.94 1.65 -9.36
C GLN A 105 7.53 0.26 -8.85
N VAL A 106 8.31 -0.32 -7.93
CA VAL A 106 8.06 -1.67 -7.38
C VAL A 106 6.75 -1.72 -6.59
N VAL A 107 6.46 -0.69 -5.79
CA VAL A 107 5.19 -0.55 -5.07
C VAL A 107 4.02 -0.45 -6.05
N LEU A 108 4.06 0.49 -7.00
CA LEU A 108 2.95 0.70 -7.93
C LEU A 108 2.70 -0.52 -8.85
N LYS A 109 3.76 -1.18 -9.31
CA LYS A 109 3.66 -2.44 -10.08
C LYS A 109 3.05 -3.59 -9.26
N SER A 110 3.24 -3.59 -7.94
CA SER A 110 2.61 -4.58 -7.05
C SER A 110 1.12 -4.29 -6.85
N ILE A 111 0.74 -3.02 -6.64
CA ILE A 111 -0.66 -2.57 -6.54
C ILE A 111 -1.44 -2.91 -7.83
N MET A 112 -0.89 -2.56 -8.99
CA MET A 112 -1.51 -2.87 -10.29
C MET A 112 -1.74 -4.38 -10.50
N LYS A 113 -0.88 -5.24 -9.92
CA LYS A 113 -1.04 -6.70 -9.99
C LYS A 113 -2.12 -7.22 -9.03
N ALA A 114 -2.30 -6.58 -7.87
CA ALA A 114 -3.36 -6.89 -6.92
C ALA A 114 -4.75 -6.36 -7.35
N MET A 115 -4.81 -5.33 -8.21
CA MET A 115 -6.06 -4.80 -8.75
C MET A 115 -6.78 -5.77 -9.72
N ILE A 116 -6.04 -6.65 -10.39
CA ILE A 116 -6.59 -7.61 -11.38
C ILE A 116 -7.64 -8.57 -10.76
N PRO A 117 -7.35 -9.31 -9.67
CA PRO A 117 -8.38 -10.15 -9.04
C PRO A 117 -9.54 -9.32 -8.47
N LEU A 118 -9.28 -8.15 -7.90
CA LEU A 118 -10.33 -7.25 -7.38
C LEU A 118 -11.29 -6.78 -8.48
N LEU A 119 -10.82 -6.60 -9.72
CA LEU A 119 -11.67 -6.23 -10.85
C LEU A 119 -12.68 -7.34 -11.22
N GLN A 120 -12.31 -8.62 -11.10
CA GLN A 120 -13.24 -9.73 -11.34
C GLN A 120 -14.42 -9.70 -10.36
N ILE A 121 -14.16 -9.31 -9.11
CA ILE A 121 -15.17 -9.05 -8.10
C ILE A 121 -15.96 -7.78 -8.46
N GLY A 122 -15.28 -6.69 -8.83
CA GLY A 122 -15.91 -5.44 -9.25
C GLY A 122 -16.98 -5.63 -10.33
N VAL A 123 -16.78 -6.56 -11.27
CA VAL A 123 -17.79 -6.96 -12.27
C VAL A 123 -19.01 -7.65 -11.63
N LEU A 124 -18.81 -8.59 -10.70
CA LEU A 124 -19.91 -9.25 -9.98
C LEU A 124 -20.73 -8.22 -9.16
N LEU A 125 -20.04 -7.31 -8.47
CA LEU A 125 -20.66 -6.23 -7.68
C LEU A 125 -21.43 -5.25 -8.60
N PHE A 126 -20.88 -4.91 -9.77
CA PHE A 126 -21.54 -4.07 -10.77
C PHE A 126 -22.80 -4.73 -11.34
N VAL A 127 -22.81 -6.05 -11.55
CA VAL A 127 -24.02 -6.79 -11.96
C VAL A 127 -25.08 -6.77 -10.85
N ALA A 128 -24.69 -6.88 -9.57
CA ALA A 128 -25.63 -6.74 -8.46
C ALA A 128 -26.22 -5.31 -8.36
N ILE A 129 -25.39 -4.27 -8.55
CA ILE A 129 -25.83 -2.87 -8.64
C ILE A 129 -26.82 -2.67 -9.80
N LEU A 130 -26.53 -3.23 -10.98
CA LEU A 130 -27.43 -3.16 -12.15
C LEU A 130 -28.80 -3.79 -11.88
N MET A 131 -28.86 -4.94 -11.19
CA MET A 131 -30.12 -5.59 -10.82
C MET A 131 -31.00 -4.65 -9.96
N PHE A 132 -30.43 -4.07 -8.90
CA PHE A 132 -31.16 -3.12 -8.06
C PHE A 132 -31.48 -1.79 -8.76
N ALA A 133 -30.64 -1.34 -9.69
CA ALA A 133 -30.87 -0.13 -10.48
C ALA A 133 -32.02 -0.29 -11.47
N ILE A 134 -32.17 -1.45 -12.13
CA ILE A 134 -33.32 -1.74 -13.00
C ILE A 134 -34.62 -1.79 -12.17
N ILE A 135 -34.60 -2.45 -11.01
CA ILE A 135 -35.76 -2.49 -10.11
C ILE A 135 -36.13 -1.07 -9.63
N GLY A 136 -35.14 -0.25 -9.26
CA GLY A 136 -35.36 1.14 -8.86
C GLY A 136 -35.93 2.00 -10.00
N LEU A 137 -35.46 1.80 -11.24
CA LEU A 137 -35.98 2.46 -12.43
C LEU A 137 -37.48 2.18 -12.63
N GLU A 138 -37.90 0.92 -12.51
CA GLU A 138 -39.31 0.52 -12.68
C GLU A 138 -40.23 1.06 -11.58
N PHE A 139 -39.75 1.23 -10.34
CA PHE A 139 -40.55 1.79 -9.25
C PHE A 139 -40.60 3.32 -9.22
N TYR A 140 -39.52 4.01 -9.60
CA TYR A 140 -39.30 5.43 -9.29
C TYR A 140 -39.12 6.36 -10.51
N SER A 141 -39.12 5.84 -11.75
CA SER A 141 -39.05 6.68 -12.96
C SER A 141 -40.13 7.78 -12.98
N GLY A 142 -39.70 9.01 -13.23
CA GLY A 142 -40.54 10.21 -13.33
C GLY A 142 -41.07 10.74 -12.00
N LYS A 143 -40.70 10.13 -10.86
CA LYS A 143 -41.32 10.45 -9.56
C LYS A 143 -40.66 11.59 -8.80
N PHE A 144 -39.43 11.96 -9.14
CA PHE A 144 -38.66 12.95 -8.37
C PHE A 144 -38.66 14.37 -8.94
N HIS A 145 -39.54 14.64 -9.91
CA HIS A 145 -39.64 15.96 -10.57
C HIS A 145 -40.68 16.88 -9.93
N LYS A 146 -41.34 16.44 -8.85
CA LYS A 146 -42.39 17.19 -8.15
C LYS A 146 -41.87 17.96 -6.94
N ALA A 147 -42.11 19.27 -6.90
CA ALA A 147 -41.84 20.17 -5.76
C ALA A 147 -43.00 21.15 -5.53
N CYS A 148 -43.02 21.83 -4.38
CA CYS A 148 -44.04 22.81 -4.03
C CYS A 148 -43.70 24.21 -4.57
N TYR A 149 -44.64 24.81 -5.30
CA TYR A 149 -44.53 26.17 -5.86
C TYR A 149 -45.61 27.07 -5.27
N ASP A 150 -45.27 28.32 -4.96
CA ASP A 150 -46.25 29.32 -4.51
C ASP A 150 -47.22 29.65 -5.67
N ASN A 151 -48.53 29.58 -5.41
CA ASN A 151 -49.59 29.84 -6.39
C ASN A 151 -49.70 31.32 -6.83
N VAL A 152 -48.97 32.24 -6.17
CA VAL A 152 -48.95 33.68 -6.44
C VAL A 152 -47.65 34.12 -7.14
N THR A 153 -46.49 33.65 -6.68
CA THR A 153 -45.19 34.04 -7.29
C THR A 153 -44.72 33.09 -8.39
N GLY A 154 -45.12 31.82 -8.35
CA GLY A 154 -44.58 30.77 -9.21
C GLY A 154 -43.15 30.35 -8.87
N GLU A 155 -42.62 30.77 -7.73
CA GLU A 155 -41.30 30.38 -7.24
C GLU A 155 -41.37 29.07 -6.44
N ILE A 156 -40.25 28.33 -6.38
CA ILE A 156 -40.11 27.12 -5.56
C ILE A 156 -40.12 27.55 -4.08
N LEU A 157 -41.01 26.96 -3.29
CA LEU A 157 -41.07 27.19 -1.85
C LEU A 157 -39.93 26.47 -1.12
N ASP A 158 -39.64 25.24 -1.54
CA ASP A 158 -38.62 24.36 -0.99
C ASP A 158 -38.19 23.28 -2.00
N ASP A 159 -36.90 22.92 -2.01
CA ASP A 159 -36.33 21.85 -2.86
C ASP A 159 -36.72 20.42 -2.39
N GLN A 160 -37.58 20.29 -1.39
CA GLN A 160 -38.09 19.01 -0.90
C GLN A 160 -39.29 18.56 -1.74
N LEU A 161 -39.34 17.27 -2.04
CA LEU A 161 -40.31 16.71 -2.98
C LEU A 161 -41.75 16.79 -2.44
N CYS A 162 -42.72 16.62 -3.34
CA CYS A 162 -44.13 16.51 -3.01
C CYS A 162 -44.85 15.40 -3.78
N GLY A 163 -45.99 14.98 -3.24
CA GLY A 163 -46.94 14.10 -3.89
C GLY A 163 -48.36 14.67 -3.83
N ASP A 164 -49.23 14.17 -4.71
CA ASP A 164 -50.57 14.73 -4.93
C ASP A 164 -51.57 14.37 -3.82
N GLU A 165 -51.38 13.21 -3.17
CA GLU A 165 -52.28 12.67 -2.14
C GLU A 165 -51.51 12.07 -0.95
N LEU A 166 -52.14 12.05 0.23
CA LEU A 166 -51.65 11.33 1.41
C LEU A 166 -51.58 9.82 1.09
N PRO A 167 -50.52 9.09 1.49
CA PRO A 167 -49.55 9.43 2.52
C PRO A 167 -48.23 10.05 2.01
N ALA A 168 -48.20 10.60 0.79
CA ALA A 168 -47.07 11.40 0.31
C ALA A 168 -47.07 12.81 0.94
N ARG A 169 -46.00 13.59 0.72
CA ARG A 169 -45.85 14.95 1.23
C ARG A 169 -46.68 15.93 0.41
N VAL A 170 -47.87 16.28 0.92
CA VAL A 170 -48.73 17.30 0.32
C VAL A 170 -48.22 18.72 0.65
N CYS A 171 -48.32 19.63 -0.32
CA CYS A 171 -47.87 21.01 -0.17
C CYS A 171 -48.75 21.84 0.78
N PRO A 172 -48.20 22.86 1.48
CA PRO A 172 -48.95 23.71 2.40
C PRO A 172 -49.97 24.61 1.69
N SER A 173 -51.03 24.98 2.40
CA SER A 173 -52.14 25.82 1.92
C SER A 173 -51.65 27.10 1.24
N GLY A 174 -51.92 27.24 -0.07
CA GLY A 174 -51.47 28.36 -0.90
C GLY A 174 -50.38 28.00 -1.91
N SER A 175 -49.83 26.79 -1.84
CA SER A 175 -48.85 26.26 -2.80
C SER A 175 -49.39 25.03 -3.55
N VAL A 176 -48.82 24.74 -4.72
CA VAL A 176 -49.23 23.66 -5.63
C VAL A 176 -48.04 22.75 -5.92
N CYS A 177 -48.28 21.43 -5.93
CA CYS A 177 -47.28 20.44 -6.30
C CYS A 177 -47.15 20.39 -7.84
N ASN A 178 -45.98 20.73 -8.39
CA ASN A 178 -45.77 20.84 -9.84
C ASN A 178 -44.50 20.10 -10.30
N ASP A 179 -44.51 19.56 -11.52
CA ASP A 179 -43.52 18.60 -12.04
C ASP A 179 -42.28 19.23 -12.72
N THR A 180 -42.04 20.52 -12.48
CA THR A 180 -40.95 21.29 -13.10
C THR A 180 -39.60 21.24 -12.38
N LEU A 181 -39.45 20.44 -11.31
CA LEU A 181 -38.16 20.27 -10.63
C LEU A 181 -37.21 19.39 -11.45
N LEU A 182 -35.93 19.77 -11.55
CA LEU A 182 -34.89 18.96 -12.20
C LEU A 182 -34.60 17.63 -11.46
N GLY A 183 -34.99 17.54 -10.19
CA GLY A 183 -34.76 16.42 -9.29
C GLY A 183 -33.82 16.78 -8.13
N PRO A 184 -33.81 15.99 -7.03
CA PRO A 184 -32.94 16.22 -5.89
C PRO A 184 -31.46 16.19 -6.28
N ASN A 185 -30.62 16.91 -5.52
CA ASN A 185 -29.20 17.09 -5.79
C ASN A 185 -28.92 17.59 -7.23
N TYR A 186 -29.63 18.63 -7.68
CA TYR A 186 -29.55 19.18 -9.05
C TYR A 186 -29.83 18.14 -10.15
N GLY A 187 -30.72 17.20 -9.88
CA GLY A 187 -31.07 16.10 -10.78
C GLY A 187 -30.03 14.97 -10.87
N ILE A 188 -29.06 14.88 -9.97
CA ILE A 188 -28.04 13.81 -9.99
C ILE A 188 -28.62 12.49 -9.45
N THR A 189 -29.39 12.53 -8.37
CA THR A 189 -29.93 11.35 -7.67
C THR A 189 -31.34 11.03 -8.18
N GLN A 190 -31.44 10.38 -9.33
CA GLN A 190 -32.71 10.10 -10.04
C GLN A 190 -32.79 8.68 -10.64
N PHE A 191 -34.01 8.19 -10.86
CA PHE A 191 -34.33 6.85 -11.37
C PHE A 191 -34.89 6.83 -12.81
N ASP A 192 -34.75 7.90 -13.58
CA ASP A 192 -35.31 7.99 -14.94
C ASP A 192 -34.39 7.41 -16.03
N ASN A 193 -33.08 7.35 -15.76
CA ASN A 193 -32.09 6.80 -16.68
C ASN A 193 -31.23 5.76 -15.94
N ILE A 194 -30.95 4.63 -16.60
CA ILE A 194 -30.18 3.52 -16.00
C ILE A 194 -28.80 3.96 -15.45
N PHE A 195 -28.17 4.98 -16.04
CA PHE A 195 -26.90 5.53 -15.54
C PHE A 195 -27.06 6.26 -14.19
N PHE A 196 -28.07 7.13 -14.05
CA PHE A 196 -28.35 7.80 -12.78
C PHE A 196 -28.93 6.84 -11.74
N ALA A 197 -29.73 5.85 -12.15
CA ALA A 197 -30.19 4.77 -11.29
C ALA A 197 -29.01 3.96 -10.71
N VAL A 198 -28.03 3.58 -11.56
CA VAL A 198 -26.80 2.89 -11.13
C VAL A 198 -25.96 3.76 -10.19
N LEU A 199 -25.83 5.06 -10.46
CA LEU A 199 -25.11 6.01 -9.60
C LEU A 199 -25.79 6.15 -8.22
N THR A 200 -27.11 6.31 -8.21
CA THR A 200 -27.93 6.44 -6.99
C THR A 200 -27.90 5.16 -6.15
N VAL A 201 -28.02 3.99 -6.79
CA VAL A 201 -27.91 2.68 -6.11
C VAL A 201 -26.48 2.43 -5.59
N PHE A 202 -25.46 2.84 -6.33
CA PHE A 202 -24.06 2.78 -5.86
C PHE A 202 -23.86 3.65 -4.61
N GLN A 203 -24.35 4.90 -4.62
CA GLN A 203 -24.32 5.79 -3.46
C GLN A 203 -25.00 5.13 -2.25
N CYS A 204 -26.24 4.66 -2.41
CA CYS A 204 -26.97 3.96 -1.35
C CYS A 204 -26.19 2.76 -0.77
N ILE A 205 -25.58 1.93 -1.63
CA ILE A 205 -24.80 0.75 -1.21
C ILE A 205 -23.53 1.15 -0.43
N THR A 206 -22.96 2.34 -0.66
CA THR A 206 -21.83 2.86 0.14
C THR A 206 -22.22 3.35 1.54
N MET A 207 -23.50 3.23 1.94
CA MET A 207 -24.09 3.76 3.18
C MET A 207 -24.04 5.29 3.31
N GLU A 208 -23.87 6.00 2.20
CA GLU A 208 -23.88 7.47 2.11
C GLU A 208 -25.17 7.90 1.38
N GLY A 209 -25.81 9.00 1.81
CA GLY A 209 -27.06 9.55 1.23
C GLY A 209 -28.31 8.65 1.24
N TRP A 210 -28.22 7.40 1.69
CA TRP A 210 -29.26 6.38 1.48
C TRP A 210 -30.57 6.66 2.24
N THR A 211 -30.47 7.28 3.42
CA THR A 211 -31.63 7.74 4.20
C THR A 211 -32.38 8.84 3.47
N ASP A 212 -31.64 9.74 2.84
CA ASP A 212 -32.17 10.93 2.18
C ASP A 212 -32.88 10.50 0.89
N MET A 213 -32.31 9.51 0.19
CA MET A 213 -32.96 8.85 -0.95
C MET A 213 -34.27 8.13 -0.58
N LEU A 214 -34.31 7.47 0.58
CA LEU A 214 -35.53 6.89 1.14
C LEU A 214 -36.54 8.00 1.51
N TYR A 215 -36.10 9.12 2.09
CA TYR A 215 -36.99 10.23 2.43
C TYR A 215 -37.55 10.94 1.19
N TYR A 216 -36.75 11.24 0.16
CA TYR A 216 -37.25 11.75 -1.12
C TYR A 216 -38.28 10.82 -1.76
N SER A 217 -38.08 9.50 -1.65
CA SER A 217 -39.06 8.50 -2.11
C SER A 217 -40.35 8.53 -1.28
N ASN A 218 -40.25 8.73 0.04
CA ASN A 218 -41.40 8.85 0.94
C ASN A 218 -42.18 10.16 0.71
N ASP A 219 -41.49 11.26 0.41
CA ASP A 219 -42.13 12.54 0.13
C ASP A 219 -42.89 12.51 -1.21
N ALA A 220 -42.34 11.84 -2.23
CA ALA A 220 -42.95 11.73 -3.56
C ALA A 220 -44.08 10.69 -3.67
N LEU A 221 -43.99 9.55 -2.95
CA LEU A 221 -44.89 8.39 -3.11
C LEU A 221 -45.55 7.89 -1.81
N GLY A 222 -45.16 8.44 -0.66
CA GLY A 222 -45.64 8.02 0.65
C GLY A 222 -44.84 6.87 1.28
N SER A 223 -44.76 6.88 2.62
CA SER A 223 -43.84 6.02 3.38
C SER A 223 -44.18 4.51 3.41
N THR A 224 -45.32 4.09 2.86
CA THR A 224 -45.89 2.76 3.11
C THR A 224 -45.05 1.59 2.56
N TRP A 225 -44.43 1.77 1.38
CA TRP A 225 -43.79 0.66 0.65
C TRP A 225 -42.30 0.84 0.35
N ASN A 226 -41.75 2.06 0.32
CA ASN A 226 -40.37 2.31 -0.12
C ASN A 226 -39.31 1.56 0.69
N TRP A 227 -39.55 1.37 1.99
CA TRP A 227 -38.65 0.61 2.86
C TRP A 227 -38.43 -0.84 2.38
N MET A 228 -39.38 -1.45 1.66
CA MET A 228 -39.22 -2.77 1.04
C MET A 228 -38.22 -2.81 -0.12
N TYR A 229 -37.86 -1.66 -0.70
CA TYR A 229 -36.74 -1.55 -1.64
C TYR A 229 -35.44 -1.21 -0.90
N TYR A 230 -35.43 -0.13 -0.12
CA TYR A 230 -34.20 0.38 0.50
C TYR A 230 -33.64 -0.53 1.61
N VAL A 231 -34.47 -1.16 2.45
CA VAL A 231 -33.96 -2.01 3.54
C VAL A 231 -33.29 -3.29 2.99
N PRO A 232 -33.87 -4.05 2.05
CA PRO A 232 -33.17 -5.12 1.36
C PRO A 232 -31.96 -4.63 0.55
N LEU A 233 -31.99 -3.43 -0.04
CA LEU A 233 -30.84 -2.86 -0.74
C LEU A 233 -29.63 -2.62 0.21
N ILE A 234 -29.84 -2.11 1.42
CA ILE A 234 -28.76 -1.94 2.40
C ILE A 234 -28.31 -3.28 2.99
N ILE A 235 -29.24 -4.18 3.32
CA ILE A 235 -28.91 -5.49 3.90
C ILE A 235 -28.19 -6.40 2.90
N ILE A 236 -28.77 -6.59 1.70
CA ILE A 236 -28.23 -7.48 0.67
C ILE A 236 -27.12 -6.81 -0.12
N GLY A 237 -27.22 -5.50 -0.40
CA GLY A 237 -26.14 -4.75 -1.04
C GLY A 237 -24.98 -4.55 -0.07
N SER A 238 -25.10 -3.62 0.88
CA SER A 238 -23.93 -3.12 1.62
C SER A 238 -23.21 -4.18 2.46
N PHE A 239 -23.92 -4.99 3.27
CA PHE A 239 -23.26 -6.03 4.08
C PHE A 239 -22.63 -7.13 3.21
N PHE A 240 -23.24 -7.54 2.11
CA PHE A 240 -22.63 -8.53 1.21
C PHE A 240 -21.42 -7.95 0.47
N MET A 241 -21.55 -6.73 -0.10
CA MET A 241 -20.48 -6.04 -0.81
C MET A 241 -19.23 -5.88 0.08
N LEU A 242 -19.40 -5.37 1.30
CA LEU A 242 -18.31 -5.17 2.25
C LEU A 242 -17.67 -6.50 2.67
N ASN A 243 -18.46 -7.51 3.04
CA ASN A 243 -17.94 -8.83 3.43
C ASN A 243 -17.23 -9.56 2.28
N LEU A 244 -17.71 -9.44 1.04
CA LEU A 244 -17.11 -10.04 -0.15
C LEU A 244 -15.79 -9.34 -0.50
N VAL A 245 -15.75 -8.00 -0.49
CA VAL A 245 -14.51 -7.23 -0.69
C VAL A 245 -13.47 -7.54 0.38
N LEU A 246 -13.86 -7.57 1.66
CA LEU A 246 -12.97 -7.92 2.77
C LEU A 246 -12.47 -9.38 2.68
N GLY A 247 -13.36 -10.33 2.33
CA GLY A 247 -13.01 -11.75 2.16
C GLY A 247 -11.99 -11.96 1.04
N VAL A 248 -12.14 -11.27 -0.09
CA VAL A 248 -11.22 -11.36 -1.23
C VAL A 248 -9.91 -10.62 -0.98
N LEU A 249 -9.94 -9.44 -0.35
CA LEU A 249 -8.73 -8.76 0.09
C LEU A 249 -7.94 -9.63 1.07
N SER A 250 -8.61 -10.25 2.04
CA SER A 250 -8.00 -11.21 2.96
C SER A 250 -7.39 -12.41 2.22
N GLY A 251 -8.11 -12.99 1.25
CA GLY A 251 -7.64 -14.10 0.42
C GLY A 251 -6.39 -13.77 -0.40
N GLU A 252 -6.38 -12.66 -1.16
CA GLU A 252 -5.21 -12.26 -1.96
C GLU A 252 -4.05 -11.74 -1.10
N PHE A 253 -4.32 -11.08 0.05
CA PHE A 253 -3.26 -10.73 1.00
C PHE A 253 -2.64 -11.96 1.68
N ALA A 254 -3.42 -12.98 2.04
CA ALA A 254 -2.89 -14.24 2.55
C ALA A 254 -2.00 -14.93 1.49
N LYS A 255 -2.48 -15.01 0.25
CA LYS A 255 -1.81 -15.60 -0.91
C LYS A 255 -0.51 -14.86 -1.31
N GLU A 256 -0.47 -13.53 -1.23
CA GLU A 256 0.79 -12.79 -1.46
C GLU A 256 1.72 -12.84 -0.23
N ARG A 257 1.19 -12.85 1.00
CA ARG A 257 1.98 -13.06 2.22
C ARG A 257 2.71 -14.41 2.20
N GLU A 258 2.01 -15.48 1.80
CA GLU A 258 2.57 -16.82 1.59
C GLU A 258 3.72 -16.77 0.57
N ARG A 259 3.47 -16.20 -0.63
CA ARG A 259 4.54 -16.01 -1.64
C ARG A 259 5.72 -15.20 -1.10
N VAL A 260 5.50 -14.18 -0.25
CA VAL A 260 6.56 -13.38 0.36
C VAL A 260 7.37 -14.19 1.37
N GLU A 261 6.73 -14.97 2.24
CA GLU A 261 7.48 -15.75 3.24
C GLU A 261 8.21 -16.95 2.59
N ASN A 262 7.61 -17.65 1.63
CA ASN A 262 8.29 -18.71 0.86
C ASN A 262 9.55 -18.15 0.15
N ARG A 263 9.50 -16.92 -0.38
CA ARG A 263 10.69 -16.21 -0.93
C ARG A 263 11.70 -15.84 0.14
N ARG A 264 11.28 -15.45 1.34
CA ARG A 264 12.17 -15.16 2.49
C ARG A 264 12.84 -16.43 3.01
N GLU A 265 12.13 -17.54 3.11
CA GLU A 265 12.66 -18.84 3.53
C GLU A 265 13.71 -19.36 2.55
N PHE A 266 13.43 -19.30 1.25
CA PHE A 266 14.44 -19.62 0.22
C PHE A 266 15.71 -18.75 0.34
N LEU A 267 15.56 -17.44 0.64
CA LEU A 267 16.70 -16.54 0.86
C LEU A 267 17.44 -16.80 2.19
N LYS A 268 16.72 -17.14 3.27
CA LYS A 268 17.30 -17.57 4.56
C LYS A 268 18.12 -18.85 4.35
N LEU A 269 17.55 -19.86 3.68
CA LEU A 269 18.21 -21.14 3.39
C LEU A 269 19.47 -20.95 2.53
N ARG A 270 19.41 -20.12 1.48
CA ARG A 270 20.59 -19.77 0.66
C ARG A 270 21.70 -19.09 1.46
N ARG A 271 21.36 -18.19 2.41
CA ARG A 271 22.34 -17.58 3.32
C ARG A 271 22.96 -18.63 4.24
N GLN A 272 22.15 -19.51 4.82
CA GLN A 272 22.64 -20.59 5.69
C GLN A 272 23.63 -21.50 4.95
N GLN A 273 23.24 -21.99 3.76
CA GLN A 273 24.10 -22.81 2.89
C GLN A 273 25.35 -22.08 2.38
N GLN A 274 25.40 -20.75 2.43
CA GLN A 274 26.59 -19.97 2.10
C GLN A 274 27.54 -19.89 3.29
N ILE A 275 27.01 -19.53 4.47
CA ILE A 275 27.76 -19.48 5.74
C ILE A 275 28.34 -20.86 6.09
N GLU A 276 27.59 -21.94 5.85
CA GLU A 276 28.04 -23.32 6.07
C GLU A 276 29.22 -23.72 5.17
N ARG A 277 29.19 -23.34 3.88
CA ARG A 277 30.31 -23.58 2.97
C ARG A 277 31.53 -22.72 3.29
N GLU A 278 31.32 -21.47 3.69
CA GLU A 278 32.40 -20.59 4.16
C GLU A 278 33.03 -21.14 5.45
N LEU A 279 32.22 -21.57 6.42
CA LEU A 279 32.68 -22.19 7.67
C LEU A 279 33.48 -23.48 7.44
N ASN A 280 33.00 -24.37 6.56
CA ASN A 280 33.72 -25.58 6.21
C ASN A 280 35.05 -25.28 5.51
N GLY A 281 35.10 -24.25 4.66
CA GLY A 281 36.35 -23.76 4.07
C GLY A 281 37.32 -23.22 5.12
N TYR A 282 36.85 -22.40 6.07
CA TYR A 282 37.70 -21.93 7.17
C TYR A 282 38.21 -23.09 8.05
N LEU A 283 37.40 -24.11 8.29
CA LEU A 283 37.81 -25.31 9.04
C LEU A 283 38.92 -26.09 8.31
N GLU A 284 38.81 -26.27 6.99
CA GLU A 284 39.86 -26.89 6.17
C GLU A 284 41.17 -26.11 6.26
N TRP A 285 41.12 -24.78 6.14
CA TRP A 285 42.30 -23.91 6.29
C TRP A 285 42.92 -23.97 7.70
N ILE A 286 42.11 -24.09 8.76
CA ILE A 286 42.60 -24.24 10.14
C ILE A 286 43.33 -25.58 10.30
N CYS A 287 42.73 -26.69 9.87
CA CYS A 287 43.38 -28.01 9.90
C CYS A 287 44.67 -28.02 9.07
N LYS A 288 44.69 -27.35 7.90
CA LYS A 288 45.89 -27.23 7.07
C LYS A 288 47.01 -26.45 7.75
N ALA A 289 46.68 -25.42 8.52
CA ALA A 289 47.66 -24.69 9.33
C ALA A 289 48.18 -25.54 10.50
N GLU A 290 47.32 -26.32 11.16
CA GLU A 290 47.70 -27.22 12.26
C GLU A 290 48.66 -28.34 11.79
N GLU A 291 48.41 -28.95 10.62
CA GLU A 291 49.33 -29.91 9.99
C GLU A 291 50.73 -29.31 9.78
N VAL A 292 50.81 -28.08 9.24
CA VAL A 292 52.09 -27.40 8.97
C VAL A 292 52.83 -27.05 10.27
N ILE A 293 52.11 -26.62 11.31
CA ILE A 293 52.70 -26.32 12.62
C ILE A 293 53.28 -27.58 13.27
N MET A 294 52.58 -28.72 13.20
CA MET A 294 53.11 -29.98 13.74
C MET A 294 54.33 -30.48 12.95
N ALA A 295 54.33 -30.37 11.62
CA ALA A 295 55.51 -30.69 10.80
C ALA A 295 56.72 -29.79 11.10
N GLU A 296 56.48 -28.52 11.49
CA GLU A 296 57.52 -27.60 11.94
C GLU A 296 58.08 -27.93 13.32
N ASP A 297 57.34 -28.59 14.21
CA ASP A 297 57.86 -29.05 15.51
C ASP A 297 58.63 -30.39 15.36
N ASP A 298 58.13 -31.34 14.57
CA ASP A 298 58.85 -32.60 14.28
C ASP A 298 60.22 -32.36 13.62
N THR A 299 60.30 -31.38 12.70
CA THR A 299 61.58 -30.99 12.06
C THR A 299 62.51 -30.20 12.98
N LYS A 300 62.07 -29.77 14.17
CA LYS A 300 62.91 -29.18 15.22
C LYS A 300 63.40 -30.22 16.25
N GLY A 301 63.39 -31.51 15.89
CA GLY A 301 63.92 -32.64 16.64
C GLY A 301 65.42 -32.64 17.01
N ASP A 302 66.17 -31.53 16.87
CA ASP A 302 67.36 -31.25 17.69
C ASP A 302 67.68 -29.74 17.82
N ARG A 303 67.02 -29.08 18.79
CA ARG A 303 67.73 -28.21 19.77
C ARG A 303 66.86 -27.80 20.96
N SER A 304 67.42 -27.94 22.16
CA SER A 304 66.74 -27.58 23.42
C SER A 304 66.66 -26.07 23.68
N ARG A 305 65.44 -25.52 23.85
CA ARG A 305 65.05 -24.80 25.10
C ARG A 305 63.61 -24.23 25.15
N ARG A 306 63.05 -24.28 26.37
CA ARG A 306 62.03 -23.39 26.98
C ARG A 306 60.61 -23.33 26.37
N ARG A 307 59.69 -24.05 27.03
CA ARG A 307 58.23 -23.82 27.00
C ARG A 307 57.82 -22.86 28.14
N PRO A 308 57.09 -21.75 27.89
CA PRO A 308 56.46 -20.96 28.95
C PRO A 308 55.23 -21.66 29.54
N THR A 309 55.03 -21.60 30.86
CA THR A 309 53.88 -22.21 31.53
C THR A 309 52.66 -21.28 31.56
N ILE A 310 51.79 -21.39 30.56
CA ILE A 310 50.46 -20.75 30.59
C ILE A 310 49.54 -21.58 31.50
N LYS A 311 49.04 -20.97 32.59
CA LYS A 311 48.06 -21.61 33.47
C LYS A 311 46.68 -21.64 32.79
N LYS A 312 45.99 -22.78 32.84
CA LYS A 312 44.55 -22.82 32.53
C LYS A 312 43.79 -21.98 33.56
N SER A 313 43.00 -21.02 33.09
CA SER A 313 41.85 -20.48 33.81
C SER A 313 40.58 -20.87 33.05
N LYS A 314 39.52 -21.22 33.77
CA LYS A 314 38.24 -21.64 33.19
C LYS A 314 37.16 -20.63 33.57
N THR A 315 36.74 -19.82 32.60
CA THR A 315 35.33 -19.43 32.38
C THR A 315 35.22 -18.65 31.07
N ASP A 316 34.17 -18.94 30.33
CA ASP A 316 33.71 -18.25 29.13
C ASP A 316 33.22 -16.83 29.44
N LEU A 317 33.42 -15.89 28.51
CA LEU A 317 32.36 -15.00 28.00
C LEU A 317 32.87 -14.15 26.81
N LEU A 318 31.90 -13.59 26.06
CA LEU A 318 32.11 -12.99 24.74
C LEU A 318 32.96 -11.70 24.79
N ASN A 319 33.78 -11.51 23.76
CA ASN A 319 34.17 -10.18 23.29
C ASN A 319 33.11 -9.69 22.27
N PRO A 320 32.81 -8.39 22.24
CA PRO A 320 33.14 -7.66 21.02
C PRO A 320 33.99 -6.41 21.29
N GLU A 321 34.89 -6.11 20.36
CA GLU A 321 35.76 -4.94 20.41
C GLU A 321 34.99 -3.62 20.27
N GLY A 322 35.54 -2.52 20.80
CA GLY A 322 34.90 -1.20 20.67
C GLY A 322 35.59 -0.04 21.37
N GLY A 323 36.79 0.33 20.93
CA GLY A 323 37.32 1.69 21.11
C GLY A 323 38.37 1.94 22.20
N GLN A 324 39.41 2.66 21.78
CA GLN A 324 40.25 3.57 22.56
C GLN A 324 39.57 4.21 23.79
N ASP A 325 40.31 4.40 24.88
CA ASP A 325 40.86 5.74 25.18
C ASP A 325 41.92 5.74 26.29
N HIS A 326 43.06 6.35 25.95
CA HIS A 326 44.08 7.03 26.77
C HIS A 326 44.41 6.57 28.21
N ILE A 327 45.67 6.14 28.34
CA ILE A 327 46.51 6.26 29.54
C ILE A 327 46.48 7.72 30.04
N GLY A 328 46.29 7.90 31.36
CA GLY A 328 46.39 9.19 32.06
C GLY A 328 46.90 8.97 33.49
N ASP A 329 47.92 9.71 33.89
CA ASP A 329 48.87 9.31 34.93
C ASP A 329 48.30 9.14 36.36
N ALA A 330 48.83 8.11 37.04
CA ALA A 330 48.72 7.97 38.48
C ALA A 330 49.80 8.82 39.20
N VAL A 331 49.60 10.14 39.27
CA VAL A 331 50.37 11.01 40.17
C VAL A 331 49.68 11.11 41.53
N GLY A 332 50.33 10.62 42.58
CA GLY A 332 49.77 10.59 43.92
C GLY A 332 49.91 11.91 44.68
N LEU A 333 48.78 12.55 45.02
CA LEU A 333 48.69 13.41 46.20
C LEU A 333 48.12 12.63 47.40
N LYS A 334 48.45 13.07 48.61
CA LYS A 334 48.31 12.32 49.86
C LYS A 334 47.28 12.99 50.80
N ALA A 335 46.58 12.15 51.58
CA ALA A 335 45.74 12.48 52.76
C ALA A 335 44.26 12.93 52.58
N GLU A 336 43.55 12.92 53.71
CA GLU A 336 42.22 13.47 54.04
C GLU A 336 40.95 12.97 53.31
N GLY A 337 40.97 12.60 52.02
CA GLY A 337 39.70 12.35 51.27
C GLY A 337 38.95 11.02 51.55
N SER A 338 39.54 10.05 52.27
CA SER A 338 39.24 8.62 52.03
C SER A 338 37.87 8.10 52.51
N SER A 339 37.15 8.82 53.37
CA SER A 339 35.80 8.42 53.84
C SER A 339 34.70 8.85 52.87
N PHE A 340 34.83 10.06 52.28
CA PHE A 340 33.80 10.68 51.47
C PHE A 340 33.58 9.94 50.14
N SER A 341 34.66 9.71 49.38
CA SER A 341 34.61 8.94 48.13
C SER A 341 34.09 7.50 48.31
N LYS A 342 34.39 6.85 49.45
CA LYS A 342 33.87 5.52 49.78
C LYS A 342 32.35 5.55 50.04
N LYS A 343 31.82 6.62 50.66
CA LYS A 343 30.36 6.81 50.84
C LYS A 343 29.68 7.10 49.50
N GLU A 344 30.22 8.01 48.69
CA GLU A 344 29.68 8.37 47.37
C GLU A 344 29.62 7.14 46.43
N ARG A 345 30.70 6.36 46.33
CA ARG A 345 30.73 5.13 45.51
C ARG A 345 29.70 4.10 45.98
N ARG A 346 29.44 3.98 47.29
CA ARG A 346 28.37 3.12 47.83
C ARG A 346 26.98 3.66 47.49
N PHE A 347 26.76 4.97 47.62
CA PHE A 347 25.49 5.62 47.27
C PHE A 347 25.15 5.47 45.79
N ARG A 348 26.10 5.71 44.88
CA ARG A 348 25.93 5.51 43.43
C ARG A 348 25.59 4.06 43.06
N ILE A 349 26.17 3.08 43.77
CA ILE A 349 25.81 1.65 43.61
C ILE A 349 24.40 1.35 44.14
N LEU A 350 23.97 1.98 45.24
CA LEU A 350 22.63 1.85 45.80
C LEU A 350 21.58 2.43 44.83
N VAL A 351 21.79 3.65 44.32
CA VAL A 351 20.92 4.28 43.30
C VAL A 351 20.85 3.41 42.03
N ARG A 352 21.97 2.88 41.55
CA ARG A 352 22.01 1.95 40.41
C ARG A 352 21.22 0.65 40.65
N LYS A 353 21.16 0.16 41.90
CA LYS A 353 20.29 -0.98 42.26
C LYS A 353 18.82 -0.56 42.30
N MET A 354 18.51 0.59 42.88
CA MET A 354 17.16 1.14 43.01
C MET A 354 16.48 1.32 41.65
N VAL A 355 17.14 1.98 40.69
CA VAL A 355 16.66 2.18 39.30
C VAL A 355 16.38 0.86 38.57
N LYS A 356 17.03 -0.24 38.98
CA LYS A 356 16.83 -1.59 38.41
C LYS A 356 15.82 -2.44 39.20
N THR A 357 15.12 -1.88 40.19
CA THR A 357 14.06 -2.61 40.89
C THR A 357 12.76 -2.61 40.09
N GLN A 358 12.01 -3.71 40.16
CA GLN A 358 10.66 -3.77 39.61
C GLN A 358 9.72 -2.76 40.28
N THR A 359 9.99 -2.42 41.56
CA THR A 359 9.28 -1.37 42.30
C THR A 359 9.42 0.00 41.64
N PHE A 360 10.64 0.39 41.24
CA PHE A 360 10.89 1.66 40.56
C PHE A 360 10.09 1.76 39.25
N TYR A 361 10.12 0.69 38.43
CA TYR A 361 9.28 0.60 37.22
C TYR A 361 7.79 0.82 37.51
N TRP A 362 7.23 0.12 38.50
CA TRP A 362 5.81 0.27 38.86
C TRP A 362 5.48 1.65 39.42
N THR A 363 6.36 2.29 40.20
CA THR A 363 6.13 3.67 40.67
C THR A 363 6.11 4.68 39.53
N VAL A 364 7.00 4.53 38.55
CA VAL A 364 7.06 5.43 37.37
C VAL A 364 5.84 5.24 36.49
N LEU A 365 5.46 3.98 36.22
CA LEU A 365 4.24 3.66 35.47
C LEU A 365 2.97 4.20 36.17
N SER A 366 2.92 4.16 37.51
CA SER A 366 1.84 4.75 38.29
C SER A 366 1.81 6.28 38.20
N LEU A 367 2.97 6.96 38.19
CA LEU A 367 3.03 8.41 38.00
C LEU A 367 2.58 8.83 36.60
N VAL A 368 2.98 8.11 35.56
CA VAL A 368 2.48 8.33 34.18
C VAL A 368 0.97 8.14 34.10
N GLY A 369 0.44 7.08 34.73
CA GLY A 369 -1.01 6.84 34.79
C GLY A 369 -1.79 7.93 35.52
N LEU A 370 -1.29 8.41 36.66
CA LEU A 370 -1.92 9.50 37.42
C LEU A 370 -1.84 10.85 36.70
N ASN A 371 -0.71 11.19 36.07
CA ASN A 371 -0.58 12.39 35.25
C ASN A 371 -1.55 12.36 34.05
N THR A 372 -1.66 11.20 33.38
CA THR A 372 -2.62 10.99 32.29
C THR A 372 -4.07 11.14 32.77
N LEU A 373 -4.38 10.66 33.98
CA LEU A 373 -5.69 10.84 34.61
C LEU A 373 -6.00 12.31 34.90
N CYS A 374 -5.03 13.08 35.40
CA CYS A 374 -5.21 14.52 35.61
C CYS A 374 -5.52 15.26 34.30
N VAL A 375 -4.81 14.96 33.21
CA VAL A 375 -5.12 15.50 31.87
C VAL A 375 -6.50 15.07 31.38
N ALA A 376 -6.91 13.81 31.64
CA ALA A 376 -8.20 13.27 31.23
C ALA A 376 -9.41 13.76 32.06
N VAL A 377 -9.18 14.41 33.21
CA VAL A 377 -10.24 14.97 34.08
C VAL A 377 -10.67 16.39 33.66
N VAL A 378 -9.90 17.05 32.78
CA VAL A 378 -10.21 18.39 32.27
C VAL A 378 -11.52 18.39 31.49
N HIS A 379 -12.46 19.27 31.86
CA HIS A 379 -13.76 19.39 31.20
C HIS A 379 -14.25 20.83 31.07
N TYR A 380 -15.25 21.04 30.21
CA TYR A 380 -15.91 22.33 30.03
C TYR A 380 -16.72 22.70 31.29
N ASP A 381 -16.68 23.98 31.67
CA ASP A 381 -17.32 24.54 32.88
C ASP A 381 -16.90 23.84 34.20
N GLN A 382 -15.64 23.38 34.27
CA GLN A 382 -15.09 22.78 35.48
C GLN A 382 -14.89 23.82 36.62
N PRO A 383 -15.11 23.46 37.89
CA PRO A 383 -15.01 24.40 39.01
C PRO A 383 -13.57 24.87 39.25
N GLU A 384 -13.42 26.12 39.70
CA GLU A 384 -12.11 26.78 39.95
C GLU A 384 -11.19 25.93 40.83
N LEU A 385 -11.71 25.30 41.88
CA LEU A 385 -10.97 24.39 42.77
C LEU A 385 -10.31 23.20 42.05
N LEU A 386 -10.92 22.71 40.96
CA LEU A 386 -10.36 21.63 40.15
C LEU A 386 -9.31 22.16 39.17
N SER A 387 -9.54 23.34 38.57
CA SER A 387 -8.53 24.03 37.76
C SER A 387 -7.26 24.31 38.57
N ASP A 388 -7.39 24.85 39.78
CA ASP A 388 -6.28 25.08 40.70
C ASP A 388 -5.56 23.78 41.06
N PHE A 389 -6.30 22.74 41.44
CA PHE A 389 -5.72 21.44 41.79
C PHE A 389 -4.91 20.85 40.62
N LEU A 390 -5.44 20.90 39.40
CA LEU A 390 -4.76 20.39 38.21
C LEU A 390 -3.50 21.20 37.87
N PHE A 391 -3.56 22.54 38.01
CA PHE A 391 -2.40 23.42 37.84
C PHE A 391 -1.27 23.08 38.84
N TYR A 392 -1.59 22.90 40.13
CA TYR A 392 -0.58 22.46 41.10
C TYR A 392 -0.09 21.02 40.85
N ALA A 393 -0.97 20.13 40.38
CA ALA A 393 -0.60 18.75 40.05
C ALA A 393 0.40 18.69 38.89
N GLU A 394 0.29 19.54 37.88
CA GLU A 394 1.24 19.63 36.76
C GLU A 394 2.67 19.89 37.24
N PHE A 395 2.87 20.89 38.11
CA PHE A 395 4.20 21.17 38.71
C PHE A 395 4.70 20.02 39.60
N ILE A 396 3.80 19.32 40.31
CA ILE A 396 4.17 18.16 41.14
C ILE A 396 4.63 16.99 40.25
N PHE A 397 3.91 16.67 39.18
CA PHE A 397 4.33 15.63 38.25
C PHE A 397 5.61 15.99 37.52
N LEU A 398 5.76 17.24 37.05
CA LEU A 398 7.01 17.74 36.45
C LEU A 398 8.20 17.59 37.41
N GLY A 399 8.03 17.97 38.69
CA GLY A 399 9.06 17.80 39.72
C GLY A 399 9.42 16.33 39.98
N LEU A 400 8.43 15.44 39.98
CA LEU A 400 8.64 14.00 40.15
C LEU A 400 9.33 13.36 38.95
N PHE A 401 8.96 13.71 37.70
CA PHE A 401 9.64 13.22 36.50
C PHE A 401 11.08 13.77 36.39
N MET A 402 11.32 15.04 36.74
CA MET A 402 12.68 15.59 36.82
C MET A 402 13.55 14.87 37.86
N PHE A 403 12.98 14.52 39.02
CA PHE A 403 13.68 13.74 40.06
C PHE A 403 13.99 12.31 39.60
N GLU A 404 13.05 11.67 38.90
CA GLU A 404 13.20 10.36 38.26
C GLU A 404 14.38 10.38 37.25
N MET A 405 14.35 11.32 36.31
CA MET A 405 15.36 11.52 35.27
C MET A 405 16.77 11.73 35.88
N LEU A 406 16.88 12.59 36.90
CA LEU A 406 18.14 12.83 37.62
C LEU A 406 18.65 11.57 38.33
N ILE A 407 17.76 10.76 38.92
CA ILE A 407 18.08 9.48 39.56
C ILE A 407 18.61 8.46 38.51
N LYS A 408 17.95 8.31 37.36
CA LYS A 408 18.43 7.49 36.24
C LYS A 408 19.82 7.93 35.80
N MET A 409 19.99 9.23 35.54
CA MET A 409 21.22 9.81 35.00
C MET A 409 22.41 9.65 35.97
N TYR A 410 22.20 9.86 37.28
CA TYR A 410 23.24 9.67 38.29
C TYR A 410 23.61 8.19 38.51
N GLY A 411 22.60 7.30 38.49
CA GLY A 411 22.78 5.86 38.70
C GLY A 411 23.43 5.14 37.52
N LEU A 412 22.99 5.44 36.28
CA LEU A 412 23.53 4.83 35.06
C LEU A 412 24.82 5.52 34.58
N GLY A 413 24.92 6.84 34.74
CA GLY A 413 25.94 7.69 34.15
C GLY A 413 25.47 8.31 32.84
N THR A 414 25.98 9.51 32.51
CA THR A 414 25.50 10.33 31.39
C THR A 414 25.68 9.66 30.02
N ARG A 415 26.88 9.17 29.68
CA ARG A 415 27.14 8.49 28.39
C ARG A 415 26.21 7.27 28.16
N PRO A 416 26.04 6.32 29.10
CA PRO A 416 25.07 5.23 28.93
C PRO A 416 23.59 5.66 28.94
N TYR A 417 23.24 6.77 29.61
CA TYR A 417 21.87 7.26 29.65
C TYR A 417 21.37 7.65 28.24
N PHE A 418 22.11 8.52 27.54
CA PHE A 418 21.74 9.02 26.21
C PHE A 418 21.82 7.99 25.06
N HIS A 419 22.40 6.80 25.28
CA HIS A 419 22.39 5.71 24.28
C HIS A 419 21.00 5.02 24.18
N SER A 420 20.11 5.21 25.15
CA SER A 420 18.73 4.74 25.06
C SER A 420 17.84 5.83 24.45
N SER A 421 17.15 5.52 23.35
CA SER A 421 16.20 6.44 22.73
C SER A 421 15.07 6.85 23.68
N PHE A 422 14.62 5.93 24.55
CA PHE A 422 13.61 6.24 25.58
C PHE A 422 14.12 7.23 26.63
N ASN A 423 15.39 7.09 27.05
CA ASN A 423 16.02 8.06 27.95
C ASN A 423 16.30 9.42 27.28
N CYS A 424 16.48 9.44 25.96
CA CYS A 424 16.62 10.68 25.21
C CYS A 424 15.28 11.43 25.07
N PHE A 425 14.16 10.71 25.04
CA PHE A 425 12.80 11.26 25.10
C PHE A 425 12.42 11.73 26.51
N ASP A 426 12.79 10.97 27.54
CA ASP A 426 12.70 11.27 28.98
C ASP A 426 13.47 12.54 29.44
N CYS A 427 14.18 13.19 28.51
CA CYS A 427 15.06 14.35 28.73
C CYS A 427 14.77 15.50 27.74
N ALA A 428 13.72 15.39 26.90
CA ALA A 428 13.41 16.28 25.79
C ALA A 428 12.03 16.96 25.94
#